data_AF-M5BVW3-F1
#
_entry.id   AF-M5BVW3-F1
#
_cell.length_a   1.000
_cell.length_b   1.000
_cell.length_c   1.000
_cell.angle_alpha   90.00
_cell.angle_beta   90.00
_cell.angle_gamma   90.00
#
_symmetry.space_group_name_H-M   'P 1'
#
loop_
_entity.id
_entity.type
_entity.pdbx_description
1 polymer ?
#
loop_
_entity_poly.entity_id
_entity_poly.type
_entity_poly.pdbx_seq_one_letter_code
_entity_poly.pdbx_strand_id
1 'polypeptide(L)'
;MADKKQKLVLSIIEFLETSVTDGSIKSDDKEGIEVAIQCIGEAFGVDPSNTEQKEKLSIKPATLQSLFDVYLKTKDKVGAQVSFSLCPIDLPDNLGYQGYWDNRNPRCVNSFGTLCGR
;
A
#
# COMPACT_ATOMS: atom_id res chain seq x y z
N MET A 1 9.74 9.25 -15.77
CA MET A 1 9.24 7.87 -15.49
C MET A 1 10.29 7.01 -14.80
N ALA A 2 11.58 7.19 -15.11
CA ALA A 2 12.70 6.51 -14.41
C ALA A 2 12.71 6.81 -12.90
N ASP A 3 12.33 8.03 -12.51
CA ASP A 3 12.35 8.50 -11.12
C ASP A 3 11.52 7.65 -10.17
N LYS A 4 10.36 7.14 -10.61
CA LYS A 4 9.47 6.32 -9.77
C LYS A 4 10.08 4.94 -9.47
N LYS A 5 10.71 4.33 -10.47
CA LYS A 5 11.37 3.03 -10.32
C LYS A 5 12.62 3.17 -9.45
N GLN A 6 13.41 4.22 -9.67
CA GLN A 6 14.59 4.51 -8.86
C GLN A 6 14.24 4.83 -7.40
N LYS A 7 13.15 5.55 -7.15
CA LYS A 7 12.56 5.76 -5.81
C LYS A 7 12.22 4.45 -5.11
N LEU A 8 11.59 3.51 -5.83
CA LEU A 8 11.26 2.19 -5.30
C LEU A 8 12.53 1.40 -4.95
N VAL A 9 13.48 1.35 -5.88
CA VAL A 9 14.74 0.60 -5.72
C VAL A 9 15.54 1.12 -4.53
N LEU A 10 15.69 2.44 -4.40
CA LEU A 10 16.37 3.05 -3.27
C LEU A 10 15.71 2.70 -1.93
N SER A 11 14.39 2.60 -1.90
CA SER A 11 13.64 2.19 -0.71
C SER A 11 13.84 0.71 -0.36
N ILE A 12 14.07 -0.15 -1.36
CA ILE A 12 14.41 -1.57 -1.16
C ILE A 12 15.84 -1.69 -0.62
N ILE A 13 16.78 -0.93 -1.18
CA ILE A 13 18.18 -0.91 -0.69
C ILE A 13 18.22 -0.46 0.76
N GLU A 14 17.54 0.64 1.12
CA GLU A 14 17.48 1.14 2.51
C GLU A 14 16.83 0.12 3.46
N PHE A 15 15.85 -0.66 2.98
CA PHE A 15 15.25 -1.76 3.74
C PHE A 15 16.24 -2.90 3.99
N LEU A 16 17.03 -3.29 2.98
CA LEU A 16 18.04 -4.34 3.10
C LEU A 16 19.16 -3.93 4.07
N GLU A 17 19.67 -2.69 3.94
CA GLU A 17 20.65 -2.12 4.89
C GLU A 17 20.10 -2.12 6.32
N THR A 18 18.87 -1.64 6.51
CA THR A 18 18.23 -1.62 7.82
C THR A 18 18.08 -3.04 8.38
N SER A 19 17.67 -4.00 7.56
CA SER A 19 17.48 -5.41 7.98
C SER A 19 18.79 -6.09 8.41
N VAL A 20 19.91 -5.71 7.78
CA VAL A 20 21.26 -6.16 8.16
C VAL A 20 21.70 -5.56 9.50
N THR A 21 21.37 -4.28 9.74
CA THR A 21 21.70 -3.57 11.00
C THR A 21 20.81 -3.94 12.18
N ASP A 22 19.52 -4.14 11.94
CA ASP A 22 18.51 -4.51 12.94
C ASP A 22 18.67 -5.97 13.41
N GLY A 23 19.36 -6.80 12.62
CA GLY A 23 19.62 -8.20 12.97
C GLY A 23 18.44 -9.13 12.66
N SER A 24 17.48 -8.67 11.86
CA SER A 24 16.38 -9.49 11.32
C SER A 24 16.90 -10.59 10.37
N ILE A 25 18.12 -10.44 9.84
CA ILE A 25 18.79 -11.37 8.92
C ILE A 25 19.97 -12.04 9.63
N LYS A 26 20.18 -13.34 9.35
CA LYS A 26 21.32 -14.11 9.87
C LYS A 26 22.65 -13.47 9.45
N SER A 27 23.63 -13.50 10.34
CA SER A 27 24.95 -12.94 10.07
C SER A 27 25.64 -13.56 8.85
N ASP A 28 25.46 -14.86 8.60
CA ASP A 28 26.01 -15.55 7.43
C ASP A 28 25.46 -15.03 6.10
N ASP A 29 24.23 -14.50 6.09
CA ASP A 29 23.58 -14.00 4.87
C ASP A 29 23.89 -12.50 4.62
N LYS A 30 24.56 -11.81 5.56
CA LYS A 30 24.85 -10.37 5.45
C LYS A 30 25.72 -10.06 4.24
N GLU A 31 26.79 -10.83 4.04
CA GLU A 31 27.69 -10.66 2.89
C GLU A 31 26.95 -10.83 1.56
N GLY A 32 26.02 -11.79 1.50
CA GLY A 32 25.17 -12.01 0.32
C GLY A 32 24.21 -10.85 0.06
N ILE A 33 23.65 -10.26 1.13
CA ILE A 33 22.77 -9.08 1.03
C ILE A 33 23.54 -7.85 0.53
N GLU A 34 24.77 -7.63 1.02
CA GLU A 34 25.62 -6.51 0.57
C GLU A 34 25.96 -6.61 -0.92
N VAL A 35 26.27 -7.82 -1.42
CA VAL A 35 26.47 -8.05 -2.86
C VAL A 35 25.18 -7.79 -3.64
N ALA A 36 24.03 -8.25 -3.13
CA ALA A 36 22.75 -8.03 -3.78
C ALA A 36 22.40 -6.53 -3.89
N ILE A 37 22.68 -5.73 -2.85
CA ILE A 37 22.48 -4.28 -2.86
C ILE A 37 23.28 -3.63 -4.00
N GLN A 38 24.55 -4.03 -4.18
CA GLN A 38 25.40 -3.52 -5.25
C GLN A 38 24.85 -3.89 -6.64
N CYS A 39 24.49 -5.16 -6.85
CA CYS A 39 23.92 -5.61 -8.12
C CYS A 39 22.59 -4.89 -8.46
N ILE A 40 21.74 -4.65 -7.47
CA ILE A 40 20.48 -3.93 -7.65
C ILE A 40 20.74 -2.44 -7.97
N GLY A 41 21.70 -1.81 -7.28
CA GLY A 41 22.08 -0.43 -7.55
C GLY A 41 22.56 -0.25 -8.98
N GLU A 42 23.47 -1.12 -9.45
CA GLU A 42 23.99 -1.11 -10.81
C GLU A 42 22.90 -1.38 -11.87
N ALA A 43 22.03 -2.36 -11.63
CA ALA A 43 20.97 -2.72 -12.58
C ALA A 43 19.99 -1.57 -12.88
N PHE A 44 19.80 -0.66 -11.94
CA PHE A 44 18.88 0.48 -12.07
C PHE A 44 19.57 1.85 -12.11
N GLY A 45 20.90 1.89 -12.07
CA GLY A 45 21.70 3.12 -12.02
C GLY A 45 21.37 3.98 -10.81
N VAL A 46 21.23 3.35 -9.64
CA VAL A 46 20.91 4.00 -8.36
C VAL A 46 22.06 3.75 -7.39
N ASP A 47 22.67 4.83 -6.90
CA ASP A 47 23.77 4.73 -5.94
C ASP A 47 23.28 5.09 -4.53
N PRO A 48 23.26 4.13 -3.57
CA PRO A 48 22.88 4.42 -2.19
C PRO A 48 23.90 5.32 -1.47
N SER A 49 25.15 5.34 -1.96
CA SER A 49 26.23 6.21 -1.49
C SER A 49 26.06 7.67 -1.89
N ASN A 50 25.26 7.96 -2.92
CA ASN A 50 25.07 9.32 -3.41
C ASN A 50 23.95 10.03 -2.61
N THR A 51 24.35 10.90 -1.69
CA THR A 51 23.42 11.61 -0.80
C THR A 51 22.39 12.44 -1.56
N GLU A 52 22.77 13.06 -2.69
CA GLU A 52 21.84 13.86 -3.51
C GLU A 52 20.77 13.00 -4.18
N GLN A 53 21.14 11.82 -4.67
CA GLN A 53 20.18 10.85 -5.20
C GLN A 53 19.29 10.31 -4.08
N LYS A 54 19.87 10.02 -2.90
CA LYS A 54 19.12 9.54 -1.74
C LYS A 54 18.08 10.55 -1.25
N GLU A 55 18.38 11.86 -1.30
CA GLU A 55 17.42 12.91 -0.96
C GLU A 55 16.36 13.12 -2.06
N LYS A 56 16.76 13.20 -3.33
CA LYS A 56 15.83 13.41 -4.46
C LYS A 56 14.89 12.22 -4.68
N LEU A 57 15.38 11.01 -4.46
CA LEU A 57 14.65 9.75 -4.60
C LEU A 57 14.06 9.26 -3.27
N SER A 58 14.29 9.97 -2.17
CA SER A 58 13.65 9.66 -0.91
C SER A 58 12.14 9.88 -1.01
N ILE A 59 11.40 9.01 -0.31
CA ILE A 59 9.95 9.12 -0.09
C ILE A 59 9.65 9.54 1.36
N LYS A 60 10.68 9.99 2.10
CA LYS A 60 10.56 10.48 3.48
C LYS A 60 9.46 11.55 3.56
N PRO A 61 8.54 11.45 4.54
CA PRO A 61 8.66 10.68 5.80
C PRO A 61 8.17 9.23 5.76
N ALA A 62 7.66 8.72 4.62
CA ALA A 62 7.13 7.36 4.56
C ALA A 62 8.23 6.35 4.18
N THR A 63 8.39 5.30 4.99
CA THR A 63 9.26 4.15 4.67
C THR A 63 8.49 3.10 3.86
N LEU A 64 9.20 2.26 3.10
CA LEU A 64 8.59 1.17 2.35
C LEU A 64 7.74 0.27 3.26
N GLN A 65 8.26 -0.04 4.46
CA GLN A 65 7.54 -0.81 5.48
C GLN A 65 6.21 -0.13 5.87
N SER A 66 6.23 1.18 6.16
CA SER A 66 5.01 1.91 6.54
C SER A 66 3.99 1.97 5.40
N LEU A 67 4.44 2.18 4.15
CA LEU A 67 3.57 2.13 2.97
C LEU A 67 2.95 0.75 2.77
N PHE A 68 3.76 -0.31 2.95
CA PHE A 68 3.29 -1.68 2.83
C PHE A 68 2.31 -2.05 3.94
N ASP A 69 2.55 -1.63 5.18
CA ASP A 69 1.63 -1.81 6.30
C ASP A 69 0.30 -1.10 6.08
N VAL A 70 0.33 0.15 5.62
CA VAL A 70 -0.90 0.89 5.28
C VAL A 70 -1.63 0.21 4.14
N TYR A 71 -0.91 -0.28 3.12
CA TYR A 71 -1.51 -1.02 2.02
C TYR A 71 -2.15 -2.33 2.51
N LEU A 72 -1.48 -3.13 3.34
CA LEU A 72 -2.04 -4.37 3.90
C LEU A 72 -3.28 -4.07 4.74
N LYS A 73 -3.20 -3.11 5.66
CA LYS A 73 -4.34 -2.68 6.50
C LYS A 73 -5.51 -2.18 5.66
N THR A 74 -5.22 -1.41 4.61
CA THR A 74 -6.25 -0.90 3.70
C THR A 74 -6.81 -1.99 2.81
N LYS A 75 -5.99 -2.93 2.33
CA LYS A 75 -6.42 -4.07 1.51
C LYS A 75 -7.36 -4.97 2.30
N ASP A 76 -7.06 -5.24 3.56
CA ASP A 76 -7.92 -6.05 4.43
C ASP A 76 -9.22 -5.32 4.75
N LYS A 77 -9.16 -3.98 4.93
CA LYS A 77 -10.35 -3.14 5.04
C LYS A 77 -11.15 -3.12 3.74
N VAL A 78 -10.56 -2.84 2.59
CA VAL A 78 -11.25 -2.75 1.28
C VAL A 78 -11.82 -4.11 0.88
N GLY A 79 -11.12 -5.22 1.13
CA GLY A 79 -11.64 -6.57 0.97
C GLY A 79 -12.82 -6.87 1.91
N ALA A 80 -12.82 -6.29 3.12
CA ALA A 80 -13.93 -6.33 4.06
C ALA A 80 -15.01 -5.24 3.80
N GLN A 81 -14.81 -4.30 2.87
CA GLN A 81 -15.78 -3.24 2.50
C GLN A 81 -16.49 -3.53 1.17
N VAL A 82 -16.01 -4.50 0.38
CA VAL A 82 -16.84 -5.16 -0.66
C VAL A 82 -17.94 -6.02 0.00
N SER A 83 -17.78 -6.31 1.28
CA SER A 83 -18.82 -6.88 2.13
C SER A 83 -19.43 -5.74 2.97
N PHE A 84 -20.64 -5.30 2.61
CA PHE A 84 -21.52 -4.53 3.50
C PHE A 84 -21.26 -3.00 3.61
N SER A 85 -21.67 -2.24 2.58
CA SER A 85 -22.29 -0.92 2.83
C SER A 85 -23.80 -1.10 2.96
N LEU A 86 -24.23 -1.91 3.92
CA LEU A 86 -25.63 -1.93 4.33
C LEU A 86 -25.81 -0.78 5.32
N CYS A 87 -26.72 0.12 4.97
CA CYS A 87 -27.04 1.30 5.75
C CYS A 87 -27.39 0.89 7.18
N PRO A 88 -26.90 1.58 8.22
CA PRO A 88 -27.47 1.46 9.55
C PRO A 88 -28.81 2.20 9.53
N ILE A 89 -29.87 1.52 9.06
CA ILE A 89 -31.25 1.97 9.26
C ILE A 89 -31.87 0.99 10.24
N ASP A 90 -32.26 1.56 11.37
CA ASP A 90 -33.02 1.00 12.48
C ASP A 90 -34.28 0.25 11.99
N LEU A 91 -34.36 -1.06 12.29
CA LEU A 91 -35.52 -2.01 12.40
C LEU A 91 -36.72 -1.94 11.40
N PRO A 92 -37.61 -2.98 11.35
CA PRO A 92 -37.43 -4.41 11.55
C PRO A 92 -37.87 -5.24 10.32
N ASP A 93 -37.48 -6.51 10.33
CA ASP A 93 -38.13 -7.67 9.71
C ASP A 93 -38.56 -7.58 8.22
N ASN A 94 -37.82 -8.33 7.41
CA ASN A 94 -38.38 -9.21 6.37
C ASN A 94 -38.92 -8.53 5.10
N LEU A 95 -38.00 -8.24 4.17
CA LEU A 95 -38.06 -8.64 2.75
C LEU A 95 -36.82 -8.09 2.03
N GLY A 96 -35.99 -9.00 1.50
CA GLY A 96 -34.66 -8.72 0.95
C GLY A 96 -34.61 -7.73 -0.20
N TYR A 97 -34.51 -6.44 0.10
CA TYR A 97 -34.11 -5.40 -0.85
C TYR A 97 -32.66 -4.98 -0.59
N GLN A 98 -31.76 -5.53 -1.40
CA GLN A 98 -30.35 -5.17 -1.45
C GLN A 98 -30.21 -3.84 -2.20
N GLY A 99 -29.98 -2.74 -1.46
CA GLY A 99 -29.68 -1.42 -2.03
C GLY A 99 -28.18 -1.15 -2.11
N TYR A 100 -27.78 -0.18 -2.95
CA TYR A 100 -26.39 0.29 -3.09
C TYR A 100 -26.33 1.83 -3.00
N TRP A 101 -25.19 2.35 -2.52
CA TRP A 101 -24.90 3.78 -2.40
C TRP A 101 -24.39 4.36 -3.71
N ASP A 102 -25.12 5.32 -4.30
CA ASP A 102 -24.66 6.03 -5.50
C ASP A 102 -23.73 7.20 -5.12
N ASN A 103 -22.46 7.13 -5.53
CA ASN A 103 -21.47 8.19 -5.27
C ASN A 103 -21.57 9.41 -6.22
N ARG A 104 -22.39 9.32 -7.28
CA ARG A 104 -22.67 10.45 -8.19
C ARG A 104 -23.87 11.28 -7.71
N ASN A 105 -24.77 10.69 -6.92
CA ASN A 105 -25.89 11.36 -6.28
C ASN A 105 -26.07 10.78 -4.87
N PRO A 106 -25.77 11.51 -3.77
CA PRO A 106 -25.61 10.97 -2.41
C PRO A 106 -26.96 10.50 -1.82
N ARG A 107 -27.47 9.40 -2.36
CA ARG A 107 -28.78 8.79 -2.07
C ARG A 107 -28.69 7.28 -2.22
N CYS A 108 -29.47 6.57 -1.42
CA CYS A 108 -29.59 5.11 -1.51
C CYS A 108 -30.56 4.73 -2.64
N VAL A 109 -30.11 3.85 -3.53
CA VAL A 109 -30.91 3.31 -4.63
C VAL A 109 -31.01 1.79 -4.52
N ASN A 110 -32.09 1.21 -5.03
CA ASN A 110 -32.17 -0.24 -5.22
C ASN A 110 -31.31 -0.68 -6.42
N SER A 111 -31.14 -1.99 -6.63
CA SER A 111 -30.42 -2.54 -7.79
C SER A 111 -30.97 -2.09 -9.16
N PHE A 112 -32.16 -1.50 -9.22
CA PHE A 112 -32.77 -0.94 -10.42
C PHE A 112 -32.53 0.58 -10.59
N GLY A 113 -31.76 1.21 -9.70
CA GLY A 113 -31.49 2.65 -9.74
C GLY A 113 -32.67 3.51 -9.25
N THR A 114 -33.71 2.90 -8.68
CA THR A 114 -34.86 3.61 -8.11
C THR A 114 -34.54 4.01 -6.66
N LEU A 115 -34.95 5.22 -6.29
CA LEU A 115 -34.82 5.73 -4.92
C LEU A 115 -35.55 4.80 -3.93
N CYS A 116 -34.81 4.31 -2.92
CA CYS A 116 -35.44 3.62 -1.80
C CYS A 116 -36.16 4.66 -0.93
N GLY A 117 -37.50 4.67 -0.99
CA GLY A 117 -38.34 5.55 -0.19
C GLY A 117 -39.34 6.36 -1.02
N ARG A 118 -40.52 5.77 -1.25
CA ARG A 118 -41.78 6.50 -1.21
C ARG A 118 -42.80 5.64 -0.49
#